data_AF-A0A6H1W4M2-F1
#
_entry.id   AF-A0A6H1W4M2-F1
#
_cell.length_a   1.000
_cell.length_b   1.000
_cell.length_c   1.000
_cell.angle_alpha   90.00
_cell.angle_beta   90.00
_cell.angle_gamma   90.00
#
_symmetry.space_group_name_H-M   'P 1'
#
loop_
_entity.id
_entity.type
_entity.pdbx_description
1 polymer ?
#
loop_
_entity_poly.entity_id
_entity_poly.type
_entity_poly.pdbx_seq_one_letter_code
_entity_poly.pdbx_strand_id
1 'polypeptide(L)'
;MPASGKSLVCAALAAASGVLALDGDTLASGAHAVADGRRDYLAFWAYLWQLGLEIQDNGLIPVLCGVALPEQVLTTRMEASVPVHFLALTADEATIRARIIGRPGSRKGIDVDRHVALNEELRQSRVGAPDTLTVLDTTSWDREATVAAAQEWCAAFTAPDAALQ
;
A
#
# COMPACT_ATOMS: atom_id res chain seq x y z
N MET A 1 -0.78 4.53 -4.76
CA MET A 1 -0.52 5.44 -5.90
C MET A 1 0.51 6.52 -5.56
N PRO A 2 1.39 7.00 -6.47
CA PRO A 2 2.16 8.21 -6.22
C PRO A 2 1.23 9.40 -6.06
N ALA A 3 1.55 10.27 -5.10
CA ALA A 3 0.71 11.42 -4.74
C ALA A 3 -0.69 11.12 -4.13
N SER A 4 -1.00 9.86 -3.78
CA SER A 4 -2.21 9.51 -3.00
C SER A 4 -2.03 9.61 -1.47
N GLY A 5 -1.01 10.33 -0.99
CA GLY A 5 -0.73 10.45 0.44
C GLY A 5 0.01 9.28 1.10
N LYS A 6 0.52 8.29 0.34
CA LYS A 6 1.13 7.08 0.91
C LYS A 6 2.22 7.31 1.96
N SER A 7 3.23 8.14 1.68
CA SER A 7 4.31 8.37 2.66
C SER A 7 3.83 9.14 3.89
N LEU A 8 2.79 9.99 3.73
CA LEU A 8 2.11 10.64 4.85
C LEU A 8 1.37 9.61 5.71
N VAL A 9 0.59 8.72 5.07
CA VAL A 9 -0.10 7.62 5.74
C VAL A 9 0.88 6.67 6.40
N CYS A 10 1.97 6.30 5.72
CA CYS A 10 3.03 5.46 6.27
C CYS A 10 3.64 6.04 7.53
N ALA A 11 3.97 7.34 7.52
CA ALA A 11 4.50 8.03 8.68
C ALA A 11 3.48 8.10 9.83
N ALA A 12 2.21 8.30 9.52
CA ALA A 12 1.15 8.33 10.53
C ALA A 12 0.86 6.94 11.13
N LEU A 13 0.94 5.88 10.33
CA LEU A 13 0.77 4.50 10.77
C LEU A 13 1.97 3.98 11.57
N ALA A 14 3.18 4.50 11.32
CA ALA A 14 4.36 4.18 12.12
C ALA A 14 4.24 4.58 13.60
N ALA A 15 3.29 5.46 13.94
CA ALA A 15 2.99 5.82 15.33
C ALA A 15 2.01 4.85 16.02
N ALA A 16 1.40 3.92 15.28
CA ALA A 16 0.48 2.95 15.84
C ALA A 16 1.23 1.85 16.61
N SER A 17 0.76 1.51 17.80
CA SER A 17 1.35 0.45 18.62
C SER A 17 1.24 -0.91 17.93
N GLY A 18 2.33 -1.69 17.94
CA GLY A 18 2.36 -3.03 17.34
C GLY A 18 2.40 -3.04 15.81
N VAL A 19 2.51 -1.89 15.15
CA VAL A 19 2.60 -1.78 13.68
C VAL A 19 4.03 -1.47 13.25
N LEU A 20 4.50 -2.14 12.20
CA LEU A 20 5.70 -1.75 11.47
C LEU A 20 5.32 -1.26 10.07
N ALA A 21 5.31 0.06 9.90
CA ALA A 21 5.00 0.69 8.62
C ALA A 21 6.25 0.78 7.73
N LEU A 22 6.15 0.29 6.50
CA LEU A 22 7.22 0.26 5.51
C LEU A 22 6.84 1.13 4.30
N ASP A 23 7.71 2.07 3.93
CA ASP A 23 7.53 2.86 2.70
C ASP A 23 7.98 2.02 1.49
N GLY A 24 7.01 1.58 0.68
CA GLY A 24 7.25 0.75 -0.48
C GLY A 24 8.04 1.46 -1.59
N ASP A 25 7.95 2.78 -1.72
CA ASP A 25 8.73 3.54 -2.71
C ASP A 25 10.23 3.52 -2.31
N THR A 26 10.55 3.51 -1.01
CA THR A 26 11.92 3.38 -0.50
C THR A 26 12.47 1.98 -0.74
N LEU A 27 11.70 0.93 -0.41
CA LEU A 27 12.12 -0.46 -0.62
C LEU A 27 12.27 -0.78 -2.12
N ALA A 28 11.33 -0.30 -2.96
CA ALA A 28 11.39 -0.50 -4.41
C ALA A 28 12.59 0.22 -5.05
N SER A 29 13.04 1.36 -4.50
CA SER A 29 14.27 2.03 -4.97
C SER A 29 15.50 1.13 -4.79
N GLY A 30 15.59 0.42 -3.67
CA GLY A 30 16.65 -0.56 -3.43
C GLY A 30 16.56 -1.75 -4.39
N ALA A 31 15.35 -2.31 -4.56
CA ALA A 31 15.12 -3.41 -5.50
C ALA A 31 15.43 -3.02 -6.95
N HIS A 32 15.05 -1.82 -7.39
CA HIS A 32 15.31 -1.32 -8.73
C HIS A 32 16.81 -1.22 -9.02
N ALA A 33 17.61 -0.80 -8.03
CA ALA A 33 19.06 -0.68 -8.17
C ALA A 33 19.75 -2.03 -8.48
N VAL A 34 19.08 -3.16 -8.19
CA VAL A 34 19.60 -4.52 -8.38
C VAL A 34 18.76 -5.37 -9.34
N ALA A 35 17.73 -4.80 -9.98
CA ALA A 35 16.76 -5.55 -10.78
C ALA A 35 17.25 -5.93 -12.19
N ASP A 36 18.41 -5.42 -12.63
CA ASP A 36 18.97 -5.60 -13.98
C ASP A 36 17.94 -5.34 -15.10
N GLY A 37 17.16 -4.27 -14.96
CA GLY A 37 16.16 -3.87 -15.94
C GLY A 37 14.83 -4.63 -15.91
N ARG A 38 14.67 -5.65 -15.05
CA ARG A 38 13.37 -6.35 -14.86
C ARG A 38 12.33 -5.41 -14.23
N ARG A 39 11.08 -5.52 -14.68
CA ARG A 39 9.97 -4.61 -14.31
C ARG A 39 8.71 -5.30 -13.78
N ASP A 40 8.72 -6.63 -13.73
CA ASP A 40 7.62 -7.45 -13.22
C ASP A 40 7.63 -7.54 -11.68
N TYR A 41 8.76 -7.22 -11.04
CA TYR A 41 8.92 -7.10 -9.59
C TYR A 41 8.42 -8.32 -8.78
N LEU A 42 8.26 -9.50 -9.39
CA LEU A 42 7.80 -10.70 -8.69
C LEU A 42 8.75 -11.10 -7.55
N ALA A 43 10.06 -11.04 -7.81
CA ALA A 43 11.08 -11.29 -6.78
C ALA A 43 11.02 -10.26 -5.63
N PHE A 44 10.63 -9.02 -5.93
CA PHE A 44 10.45 -7.98 -4.92
C PHE A 44 9.23 -8.28 -4.04
N TRP A 45 8.09 -8.65 -4.63
CA TRP A 45 6.91 -9.02 -3.85
C TRP A 45 7.11 -10.30 -3.03
N ALA A 46 7.80 -11.30 -3.58
CA ALA A 46 8.18 -12.50 -2.82
C ALA A 46 9.11 -12.18 -1.63
N TYR A 47 10.07 -11.27 -1.81
CA TYR A 47 10.91 -10.79 -0.71
C TYR A 47 10.11 -10.05 0.36
N LEU A 48 9.19 -9.18 -0.05
CA LEU A 48 8.31 -8.47 0.88
C LEU A 48 7.40 -9.41 1.68
N TRP A 49 6.97 -10.52 1.07
CA TRP A 49 6.26 -11.58 1.77
C TRP A 49 7.10 -12.19 2.90
N GLN A 50 8.34 -12.59 2.61
CA GLN A 50 9.24 -13.14 3.62
C GLN A 50 9.47 -12.14 4.75
N LEU A 51 9.74 -10.88 4.40
CA LEU A 51 9.90 -9.82 5.39
C LEU A 51 8.63 -9.63 6.24
N GLY A 52 7.45 -9.68 5.62
CA GLY A 52 6.17 -9.57 6.33
C GLY A 52 5.95 -10.70 7.34
N LEU A 53 6.24 -11.95 6.95
CA LEU A 53 6.13 -13.11 7.83
C LEU A 53 7.10 -13.00 9.02
N GLU A 54 8.36 -12.63 8.78
CA GLU A 54 9.33 -12.43 9.86
C GLU A 54 8.91 -11.32 10.84
N ILE A 55 8.31 -10.23 10.34
CA ILE A 55 7.76 -9.16 11.18
C ILE A 55 6.60 -9.68 12.04
N GLN A 56 5.71 -10.51 11.46
CA GLN A 56 4.62 -11.15 12.18
C GLN A 56 5.11 -12.11 13.26
N ASP A 57 6.13 -12.92 12.96
CA ASP A 57 6.76 -13.83 13.91
C ASP A 57 7.42 -13.10 15.10
N ASN A 58 7.79 -11.83 14.91
CA ASN A 58 8.27 -10.93 15.96
C ASN A 58 7.14 -10.17 16.69
N GLY A 59 5.87 -10.52 16.46
CA GLY A 59 4.71 -9.96 17.15
C GLY A 59 4.28 -8.58 16.66
N LEU A 60 4.69 -8.17 15.46
CA LEU A 60 4.33 -6.89 14.85
C LEU A 60 3.44 -7.11 13.61
N ILE A 61 2.63 -6.10 13.29
CA ILE A 61 1.77 -6.10 12.11
C ILE A 61 2.48 -5.32 10.99
N PRO A 62 2.94 -5.98 9.91
CA PRO A 62 3.58 -5.30 8.80
C PRO A 62 2.54 -4.52 7.99
N VAL A 63 2.79 -3.24 7.75
CA VAL A 63 1.97 -2.41 6.86
C VAL A 63 2.85 -1.83 5.76
N LEU A 64 2.66 -2.31 4.54
CA LEU A 64 3.41 -1.82 3.38
C LEU A 64 2.64 -0.72 2.65
N CYS A 65 3.21 0.48 2.64
CA CYS A 65 2.66 1.62 1.92
C CYS A 65 3.25 1.71 0.50
N GLY A 66 2.64 1.00 -0.46
CA GLY A 66 3.18 0.85 -1.82
C GLY A 66 2.23 1.20 -2.96
N VAL A 67 2.71 1.00 -4.19
CA VAL A 67 1.87 0.97 -5.40
C VAL A 67 1.86 -0.47 -5.89
N ALA A 68 0.70 -1.12 -5.80
CA ALA A 68 0.51 -2.49 -6.23
C ALA A 68 -0.95 -2.71 -6.60
N LEU A 69 -1.18 -3.62 -7.53
CA LEU A 69 -2.47 -4.29 -7.66
C LEU A 69 -2.50 -5.50 -6.72
N PRO A 70 -3.67 -5.87 -6.16
CA PRO A 70 -3.78 -7.03 -5.29
C PRO A 70 -3.21 -8.30 -5.94
N GLU A 71 -3.47 -8.54 -7.21
CA GLU A 71 -2.95 -9.70 -7.95
C GLU A 71 -1.42 -9.82 -7.90
N GLN A 72 -0.68 -8.70 -7.99
CA GLN A 72 0.79 -8.71 -7.98
C GLN A 72 1.33 -9.20 -6.64
N VAL A 73 0.64 -8.84 -5.54
CA VAL A 73 0.98 -9.29 -4.19
C VAL A 73 0.53 -10.73 -3.97
N LEU A 74 -0.68 -11.07 -4.37
CA LEU A 74 -1.28 -12.39 -4.12
C LEU A 74 -0.62 -13.50 -4.94
N THR A 75 -0.21 -13.25 -6.18
CA THR A 75 0.46 -14.26 -7.03
C THR A 75 1.83 -14.68 -6.47
N THR A 76 2.45 -13.87 -5.62
CA THR A 76 3.74 -14.17 -4.99
C THR A 76 3.62 -14.66 -3.55
N ARG A 77 2.40 -14.91 -3.09
CA ARG A 77 2.10 -15.41 -1.74
C ARG A 77 2.79 -16.75 -1.49
N MET A 78 3.47 -16.85 -0.36
CA MET A 78 4.12 -18.08 0.08
C MET A 78 3.20 -18.95 0.93
N GLU A 79 2.29 -18.35 1.71
CA GLU A 79 1.39 -19.07 2.61
C GLU A 79 -0.07 -18.66 2.40
N ALA A 80 -0.89 -19.59 1.91
CA ALA A 80 -2.31 -19.33 1.61
C ALA A 80 -3.13 -18.93 2.84
N SER A 81 -2.73 -19.36 4.04
CA SER A 81 -3.43 -19.17 5.31
C SER A 81 -3.33 -17.77 5.89
N VAL A 82 -2.34 -16.96 5.48
CA VAL A 82 -2.17 -15.60 5.99
C VAL A 82 -3.05 -14.64 5.17
N PRO A 83 -4.11 -14.05 5.75
CA PRO A 83 -4.95 -13.10 5.04
C PRO A 83 -4.17 -11.81 4.74
N VAL A 84 -4.47 -11.20 3.59
CA VAL A 84 -3.94 -9.88 3.23
C VAL A 84 -5.07 -8.88 3.14
N HIS A 85 -4.88 -7.75 3.82
CA HIS A 85 -5.83 -6.65 3.85
C HIS A 85 -5.26 -5.49 3.04
N PHE A 86 -5.97 -5.12 1.97
CA PHE A 86 -5.58 -4.03 1.08
C PHE A 86 -6.41 -2.78 1.36
N LEU A 87 -5.73 -1.63 1.49
CA LEU A 87 -6.36 -0.32 1.49
C LEU A 87 -5.97 0.44 0.23
N ALA A 88 -6.91 0.61 -0.69
CA ALA A 88 -6.72 1.39 -1.90
C ALA A 88 -7.25 2.82 -1.72
N LEU A 89 -6.34 3.79 -1.68
CA LEU A 89 -6.67 5.23 -1.71
C LEU A 89 -6.74 5.70 -3.16
N THR A 90 -7.95 5.91 -3.65
CA THR A 90 -8.24 6.30 -5.04
C THR A 90 -8.75 7.74 -5.10
N ALA A 91 -8.79 8.33 -6.28
CA ALA A 91 -9.46 9.62 -6.53
C ALA A 91 -9.91 9.69 -8.00
N ASP A 92 -10.65 10.72 -8.37
CA ASP A 92 -10.93 10.99 -9.78
C ASP A 92 -9.65 11.31 -10.58
N GLU A 93 -9.74 11.17 -11.90
CA GLU A 93 -8.59 11.38 -12.80
C GLU A 93 -7.99 12.78 -12.66
N ALA A 94 -8.83 13.82 -12.61
CA ALA A 94 -8.38 15.20 -12.51
C ALA A 94 -7.57 15.44 -11.24
N THR A 95 -8.02 14.90 -10.12
CA THR A 95 -7.37 14.97 -8.81
C THR A 95 -6.06 14.20 -8.80
N ILE A 96 -6.01 12.99 -9.37
CA ILE A 96 -4.76 12.22 -9.49
C ILE A 96 -3.73 12.98 -10.32
N ARG A 97 -4.13 13.49 -11.50
CA ARG A 97 -3.25 14.28 -12.36
C ARG A 97 -2.73 15.52 -11.63
N ALA A 98 -3.61 16.29 -11.01
CA ALA A 98 -3.26 17.49 -10.26
C ALA A 98 -2.29 17.18 -9.10
N ARG A 99 -2.54 16.12 -8.33
CA ARG A 99 -1.68 15.71 -7.20
C ARG A 99 -0.29 15.27 -7.68
N ILE A 100 -0.18 14.57 -8.81
CA ILE A 100 1.11 14.14 -9.37
C ILE A 100 1.91 15.34 -9.90
N ILE A 101 1.27 16.21 -10.69
CA ILE A 101 1.92 17.39 -11.29
C ILE A 101 2.35 18.38 -10.21
N GLY A 102 1.48 18.65 -9.24
CA GLY A 102 1.71 19.60 -8.16
C GLY A 102 2.68 19.13 -7.09
N ARG A 103 3.21 17.89 -7.15
CA ARG A 103 4.13 17.36 -6.15
C ARG A 103 5.48 18.09 -6.24
N PRO A 104 5.96 18.73 -5.15
CA PRO A 104 7.32 19.26 -5.10
C PRO A 104 8.34 18.16 -5.35
N GLY A 105 9.25 18.36 -6.31
CA GLY A 105 10.23 17.34 -6.70
C GLY A 105 9.65 16.22 -7.58
N SER A 106 8.51 16.43 -8.24
CA SER A 106 8.04 15.53 -9.29
C SER A 106 9.16 15.31 -10.31
N ARG A 107 9.61 14.05 -10.42
CA ARG A 107 10.69 13.69 -11.34
C ARG A 107 10.21 13.94 -12.77
N LYS A 108 11.05 14.55 -13.61
CA LYS A 108 10.86 14.51 -15.06
C LYS A 108 10.72 13.05 -15.48
N GLY A 109 9.67 12.73 -16.23
CA GLY A 109 9.42 11.38 -16.75
C GLY A 109 8.50 10.48 -15.91
N ILE A 110 7.76 11.02 -14.92
CA ILE A 110 6.63 10.29 -14.32
C ILE A 110 5.55 10.10 -15.39
N ASP A 111 5.17 8.85 -15.61
CA ASP A 111 4.08 8.46 -16.51
C ASP A 111 2.73 8.66 -15.81
N VAL A 112 2.17 9.86 -15.94
CA VAL A 112 0.91 10.26 -15.30
C VAL A 112 -0.25 9.37 -15.79
N ASP A 113 -0.28 9.01 -17.07
CA ASP A 113 -1.36 8.24 -17.66
C ASP A 113 -1.36 6.80 -17.12
N ARG A 114 -0.17 6.19 -16.96
CA ARG A 114 -0.03 4.89 -16.27
C ARG A 114 -0.57 4.94 -14.84
N HIS A 115 -0.35 6.05 -14.13
CA HIS A 115 -0.90 6.20 -12.80
C HIS A 115 -2.43 6.32 -12.85
N VAL A 116 -3.01 7.14 -13.72
CA VAL A 116 -4.47 7.22 -13.88
C VAL A 116 -5.06 5.84 -14.20
N ALA A 117 -4.45 5.07 -15.09
CA ALA A 117 -4.88 3.71 -15.41
C ALA A 117 -4.88 2.79 -14.18
N LEU A 118 -3.80 2.81 -13.39
CA LEU A 118 -3.71 2.00 -12.17
C LEU A 118 -4.72 2.43 -11.09
N ASN A 119 -5.08 3.72 -11.01
CA ASN A 119 -6.17 4.17 -10.13
C ASN A 119 -7.49 3.50 -10.51
N GLU A 120 -7.83 3.52 -11.80
CA GLU A 120 -9.08 2.94 -12.29
C GLU A 120 -9.11 1.42 -12.09
N GLU A 121 -7.99 0.75 -12.38
CA GLU A 121 -7.85 -0.69 -12.15
C GLU A 121 -8.03 -1.06 -10.68
N LEU A 122 -7.49 -0.27 -9.75
CA LEU A 122 -7.72 -0.47 -8.31
C LEU A 122 -9.19 -0.28 -7.90
N ARG A 123 -9.91 0.67 -8.48
CA ARG A 123 -11.35 0.89 -8.19
C ARG A 123 -12.19 -0.32 -8.62
N GLN A 124 -11.78 -0.98 -9.70
CA GLN A 124 -12.47 -2.14 -10.27
C GLN A 124 -11.99 -3.47 -9.68
N SER A 125 -10.82 -3.49 -9.04
CA SER A 125 -10.23 -4.69 -8.44
C SER A 125 -11.14 -5.32 -7.39
N ARG A 126 -11.06 -6.64 -7.28
CA ARG A 126 -11.74 -7.45 -6.27
C ARG A 126 -10.75 -8.49 -5.75
N VAL A 127 -10.91 -8.89 -4.49
CA VAL A 127 -10.15 -9.98 -3.88
C VAL A 127 -11.13 -10.97 -3.27
N GLY A 128 -10.76 -12.25 -3.28
CA GLY A 128 -11.55 -13.32 -2.67
C GLY A 128 -11.18 -13.52 -1.20
N ALA A 129 -12.12 -14.05 -0.41
CA ALA A 129 -11.83 -14.45 0.97
C ALA A 129 -10.69 -15.50 1.02
N PRO A 130 -9.82 -15.47 2.04
CA PRO A 130 -9.89 -14.65 3.26
C PRO A 130 -9.34 -13.23 3.11
N ASP A 131 -8.87 -12.83 1.93
CA ASP A 131 -8.32 -11.51 1.69
C ASP A 131 -9.40 -10.44 1.60
N THR A 132 -9.05 -9.20 1.92
CA THR A 132 -9.99 -8.07 1.86
C THR A 132 -9.40 -6.90 1.11
N LEU A 133 -10.26 -6.17 0.38
CA LEU A 133 -9.90 -4.94 -0.31
C LEU A 133 -10.90 -3.85 0.08
N THR A 134 -10.42 -2.82 0.76
CA THR A 134 -11.15 -1.59 1.04
C THR A 134 -10.71 -0.53 0.04
N VAL A 135 -11.65 -0.01 -0.75
CA VAL A 135 -11.39 1.08 -1.69
C VAL A 135 -12.02 2.36 -1.14
N LEU A 136 -11.21 3.39 -0.90
CA LEU A 136 -11.65 4.70 -0.47
C LEU A 136 -11.48 5.72 -1.60
N ASP A 137 -12.52 6.52 -1.83
CA ASP A 137 -12.45 7.67 -2.74
C ASP A 137 -12.04 8.92 -1.94
N THR A 138 -10.83 9.39 -2.23
CA THR A 138 -10.17 10.51 -1.55
C THR A 138 -10.25 11.81 -2.35
N THR A 139 -11.11 11.89 -3.37
CA THR A 139 -11.19 13.03 -4.30
C THR A 139 -11.32 14.36 -3.58
N SER A 140 -12.26 14.46 -2.64
CA SER A 140 -12.54 15.67 -1.87
C SER A 140 -11.80 15.73 -0.53
N TRP A 141 -10.98 14.72 -0.22
CA TRP A 141 -10.34 14.61 1.09
C TRP A 141 -9.07 15.45 1.15
N ASP A 142 -8.88 16.09 2.29
CA ASP A 142 -7.59 16.66 2.65
C ASP A 142 -6.66 15.58 3.23
N ARG A 143 -5.48 16.03 3.65
CA ARG A 143 -4.43 15.17 4.21
C ARG A 143 -4.85 14.53 5.53
N GLU A 144 -5.51 15.28 6.40
CA GLU A 144 -5.88 14.85 7.74
C GLU A 144 -6.97 13.79 7.69
N ALA A 145 -8.02 14.03 6.89
CA ALA A 145 -9.08 13.07 6.65
C ALA A 145 -8.55 11.75 6.06
N THR A 146 -7.62 11.84 5.10
CA THR A 146 -6.99 10.65 4.50
C THR A 146 -6.18 9.84 5.52
N VAL A 147 -5.45 10.51 6.41
CA VAL A 147 -4.68 9.85 7.47
C VAL A 147 -5.61 9.20 8.50
N ALA A 148 -6.61 9.93 8.98
CA ALA A 148 -7.56 9.43 9.97
C ALA A 148 -8.27 8.16 9.49
N ALA A 149 -8.75 8.15 8.24
CA ALA A 149 -9.39 6.98 7.65
C ALA A 149 -8.43 5.77 7.52
N ALA A 150 -7.17 6.01 7.17
CA ALA A 150 -6.17 4.93 7.10
C ALA A 150 -5.82 4.37 8.48
N GLN A 151 -5.75 5.22 9.50
CA GLN A 151 -5.54 4.80 10.89
C GLN A 151 -6.73 4.00 11.43
N GLU A 152 -7.96 4.46 11.18
CA GLU A 152 -9.18 3.75 11.54
C GLU A 152 -9.23 2.37 10.86
N TRP A 153 -8.94 2.32 9.57
CA TRP A 153 -8.84 1.06 8.83
C TRP A 153 -7.78 0.13 9.43
N CYS A 154 -6.59 0.65 9.73
CA CYS A 154 -5.51 -0.14 10.32
C CYS A 154 -5.91 -0.68 11.71
N ALA A 155 -6.56 0.15 12.53
CA ALA A 155 -7.01 -0.23 13.87
C ALA A 155 -7.99 -1.41 13.85
N ALA A 156 -8.81 -1.54 12.80
CA ALA A 156 -9.72 -2.67 12.65
C ALA A 156 -9.01 -4.03 12.48
N PHE A 157 -7.71 -4.03 12.12
CA PHE A 157 -6.90 -5.24 11.95
C PHE A 157 -5.78 -5.37 12.99
N THR A 158 -5.51 -4.32 13.77
CA THR A 158 -4.46 -4.31 14.79
C THR A 158 -5.00 -4.34 16.22
N ALA A 159 -6.30 -4.22 16.42
CA ALA A 159 -6.90 -4.37 17.73
C ALA A 159 -6.61 -5.80 18.24
N PRO A 160 -6.01 -5.96 19.43
CA PRO A 160 -5.83 -7.28 20.01
C PRO A 160 -7.20 -7.92 20.19
N ASP A 161 -7.30 -9.21 19.85
CA ASP A 161 -8.42 -10.04 20.28
C ASP A 161 -8.52 -9.90 21.80
N ALA A 162 -9.51 -9.14 22.28
CA ALA A 162 -9.82 -9.00 23.71
C ALA A 162 -10.50 -10.27 24.25
N ALA A 163 -10.06 -11.44 23.78
CA ALA A 163 -10.73 -12.71 23.99
C ALA A 163 -9.72 -13.86 24.19
N LEU A 164 -8.73 -13.67 25.05
CA LEU A 164 -8.05 -14.75 25.79
C LEU A 164 -7.55 -14.20 27.14
N GLN A 165 -8.48 -13.95 28.06
CA GLN A 165 -8.25 -13.96 29.52
C GLN A 165 -9.30 -14.83 30.17
#